data_AF-A0A2W1F015-F1
#
_entry.id   AF-A0A2W1F015-F1
#
_cell.length_a   1.000
_cell.length_b   1.000
_cell.length_c   1.000
_cell.angle_alpha   90.00
_cell.angle_beta   90.00
_cell.angle_gamma   90.00
#
_symmetry.space_group_name_H-M   'P 1'
#
loop_
_entity.id
_entity.type
_entity.pdbx_description
1 polymer ?
#
loop_
_entity_poly.entity_id
_entity_poly.type
_entity_poly.pdbx_seq_one_letter_code
_entity_poly.pdbx_strand_id
1 'polypeptide(L)'
;MTLPAASPQPSGNKRKFNGSPSADAPKSKRSHVENRFQRIKPDVQVDPKLASNAYVSYDYADRAHAKLIVTKGKGFTKEKNKGKRGSYRGGMIDTSGGKGIKFED
;
A
#
# COMPACT_ATOMS: atom_id res chain seq x y z
N MET A 1 10.84 -14.53 -24.86
CA MET A 1 12.11 -14.44 -24.11
C MET A 1 11.92 -13.47 -22.95
N THR A 2 11.55 -13.95 -21.76
CA THR A 2 11.43 -13.13 -20.53
C THR A 2 12.74 -13.25 -19.74
N LEU A 3 13.45 -12.14 -19.55
CA LEU A 3 14.67 -12.09 -18.75
C LEU A 3 14.33 -12.18 -17.26
N PRO A 4 15.10 -12.94 -16.44
CA PRO A 4 14.89 -13.00 -15.00
C PRO A 4 15.36 -11.70 -14.32
N ALA A 5 14.55 -11.19 -13.39
CA ALA A 5 14.91 -10.08 -12.52
C ALA A 5 15.89 -10.55 -11.44
N ALA A 6 17.19 -10.41 -11.69
CA ALA A 6 18.22 -10.62 -10.67
C ALA A 6 18.35 -9.34 -9.81
N SER A 7 17.61 -9.27 -8.70
CA SER A 7 17.91 -8.28 -7.66
C SER A 7 19.20 -8.68 -6.93
N PRO A 8 20.16 -7.77 -6.71
CA PRO A 8 21.37 -8.10 -5.96
C PRO A 8 21.02 -8.42 -4.50
N GLN A 9 21.55 -9.54 -3.98
CA GLN A 9 21.40 -9.87 -2.57
C GLN A 9 22.26 -8.91 -1.71
N PRO A 10 21.74 -8.44 -0.57
CA PRO A 10 22.50 -7.58 0.33
C PRO A 10 23.70 -8.36 0.89
N SER A 11 24.91 -7.83 0.68
CA SER A 11 26.14 -8.38 1.25
C SER A 11 26.14 -8.16 2.77
N GLY A 12 26.49 -9.22 3.50
CA GLY A 12 26.29 -9.33 4.95
C GLY A 12 27.01 -8.26 5.78
N ASN A 13 26.29 -7.71 6.77
CA ASN A 13 26.83 -6.78 7.75
C ASN A 13 27.85 -7.46 8.69
N LYS A 14 29.14 -7.39 8.36
CA LYS A 14 30.24 -7.67 9.31
C LYS A 14 30.49 -6.47 10.22
N ARG A 15 29.61 -6.20 11.18
CA ARG A 15 29.98 -5.44 12.38
C ARG A 15 29.28 -6.05 13.59
N LYS A 16 29.90 -7.07 14.18
CA LYS A 16 29.49 -7.59 15.49
C LYS A 16 30.11 -6.69 16.57
N PHE A 17 29.26 -6.15 17.44
CA PHE A 17 29.64 -5.38 18.63
C PHE A 17 30.14 -6.34 19.71
N ASN A 18 31.28 -6.03 20.35
CA ASN A 18 31.99 -6.87 21.33
C ASN A 18 31.26 -7.10 22.67
N GLY A 19 29.94 -6.88 22.73
CA GLY A 19 29.09 -7.11 23.91
C GLY A 19 27.81 -7.88 23.62
N SER A 20 27.68 -8.58 22.48
CA SER A 20 26.48 -9.39 22.21
C SER A 20 26.55 -10.74 22.91
N PRO A 21 25.48 -11.21 23.59
CA PRO A 21 25.46 -12.53 24.23
C PRO A 21 25.66 -13.65 23.19
N SER A 22 26.40 -14.70 23.59
CA SER A 22 26.71 -15.84 22.72
C SER A 22 25.45 -16.54 22.21
N ALA A 23 25.49 -17.01 20.96
CA ALA A 23 24.35 -17.51 20.21
C ALA A 23 24.01 -19.01 20.46
N ASP A 24 24.41 -19.57 21.60
CA ASP A 24 24.23 -21.01 21.93
C ASP A 24 23.03 -21.31 22.84
N ALA A 25 22.10 -20.38 23.00
CA ALA A 25 20.81 -20.65 23.62
C ALA A 25 19.77 -20.97 22.53
N PRO A 26 19.00 -22.08 22.63
CA PRO A 26 17.93 -22.37 21.69
C PRO A 26 16.89 -21.25 21.81
N LYS A 27 16.87 -20.36 20.81
CA LYS A 27 15.83 -19.32 20.71
C LYS A 27 14.50 -20.03 20.50
N SER A 28 13.73 -20.17 21.57
CA SER A 28 12.31 -20.49 21.51
C SER A 28 11.71 -19.55 20.46
N LYS A 29 11.31 -20.11 19.31
CA LYS A 29 10.59 -19.37 18.28
C LYS A 29 9.18 -19.13 18.79
N ARG A 30 9.03 -18.26 19.79
CA ARG A 30 7.74 -17.61 20.02
C ARG A 30 7.48 -16.84 18.74
N SER A 31 6.37 -17.16 18.09
CA SER A 31 5.89 -16.53 16.87
C SER A 31 5.91 -15.00 17.05
N HIS A 32 7.00 -14.36 16.62
CA HIS A 32 7.14 -12.91 16.58
C HIS A 32 6.00 -12.26 15.75
N VAL A 33 5.26 -13.05 14.99
CA VAL A 33 4.07 -12.63 14.25
C VAL A 33 2.97 -12.13 15.19
N GLU A 34 2.76 -12.76 16.35
CA GLU A 34 1.63 -12.45 17.24
C GLU A 34 1.88 -11.20 18.11
N ASN A 35 3.15 -10.89 18.38
CA ASN A 35 3.57 -9.69 19.13
C ASN A 35 4.32 -8.70 18.24
N ARG A 36 3.92 -8.57 16.97
CA ARG A 36 4.42 -7.46 16.15
C ARG A 36 3.82 -6.17 16.68
N PHE A 37 4.60 -5.09 16.70
CA PHE A 37 4.12 -3.78 17.11
C PHE A 37 2.85 -3.41 16.32
N GLN A 38 1.74 -3.23 17.04
CA GLN A 38 0.48 -2.74 16.51
C GLN A 38 0.17 -1.41 17.18
N ARG A 39 -0.25 -0.43 16.38
CA ARG A 39 -0.68 0.88 16.90
C ARG A 39 -2.05 0.84 17.56
N ILE A 40 -2.86 -0.16 17.20
CA ILE A 40 -4.25 -0.32 17.61
C ILE A 40 -4.33 -1.64 18.38
N LYS A 41 -5.12 -1.67 19.46
CA LYS A 41 -5.34 -2.90 20.23
C LYS A 41 -6.18 -3.89 19.40
N PRO A 42 -5.98 -5.21 19.55
CA PRO A 42 -6.72 -6.23 18.78
C PRO A 42 -8.22 -6.28 19.11
N ASP A 43 -8.64 -5.73 20.25
CA ASP A 43 -10.03 -5.74 20.73
C ASP A 43 -10.85 -4.52 20.27
N VAL A 44 -10.29 -3.68 19.40
CA VAL A 44 -11.01 -2.52 18.88
C VAL A 44 -12.10 -2.97 17.92
N GLN A 45 -13.34 -2.63 18.25
CA GLN A 45 -14.49 -2.86 17.38
C GLN A 45 -14.39 -1.95 16.15
N VAL A 46 -14.47 -2.56 14.96
CA VAL A 46 -14.43 -1.85 13.67
C VAL A 46 -15.79 -2.00 13.01
N ASP A 47 -16.34 -0.88 12.54
CA ASP A 47 -17.59 -0.90 11.79
C ASP A 47 -17.49 -1.83 10.57
N PRO A 48 -18.51 -2.66 10.29
CA PRO A 48 -18.50 -3.58 9.15
C PRO A 48 -18.25 -2.87 7.80
N LYS A 49 -18.63 -1.60 7.69
CA LYS A 49 -18.40 -0.75 6.50
C LYS A 49 -16.93 -0.41 6.28
N LEU A 50 -16.12 -0.40 7.34
CA LEU A 50 -14.69 -0.08 7.34
C LEU A 50 -13.80 -1.30 7.52
N ALA A 51 -14.39 -2.49 7.65
CA ALA A 51 -13.63 -3.73 7.87
C ALA A 51 -12.72 -4.10 6.69
N SER A 52 -13.06 -3.66 5.47
CA SER A 52 -12.31 -3.97 4.25
C SER A 52 -11.55 -2.77 3.71
N ASN A 53 -10.25 -2.94 3.50
CA ASN A 53 -9.39 -2.00 2.77
C ASN A 53 -9.36 -2.29 1.25
N ALA A 54 -10.30 -3.09 0.73
CA ALA A 54 -10.35 -3.41 -0.69
C ALA A 54 -10.57 -2.15 -1.53
N TYR A 55 -9.89 -2.09 -2.67
CA TYR A 55 -10.03 -0.98 -3.61
C TYR A 55 -11.44 -0.96 -4.22
N VAL A 56 -12.09 0.21 -4.17
CA VAL A 56 -13.37 0.44 -4.82
C VAL A 56 -13.12 1.29 -6.06
N SER A 57 -13.45 0.75 -7.24
CA SER A 57 -13.32 1.47 -8.49
C SER A 57 -14.33 2.61 -8.58
N TYR A 58 -13.94 3.70 -9.22
CA TYR A 58 -14.80 4.83 -9.51
C TYR A 58 -14.45 5.40 -10.88
N ASP A 59 -15.43 6.00 -11.57
CA ASP A 59 -15.33 6.43 -12.97
C ASP A 59 -14.06 7.21 -13.31
N TYR A 60 -13.64 8.09 -12.41
CA TYR A 60 -12.42 8.88 -12.62
C TYR A 60 -11.16 8.02 -12.54
N ALA A 61 -11.08 7.08 -11.60
CA ALA A 61 -9.91 6.20 -11.50
C ALA A 61 -9.82 5.22 -12.67
N ASP A 62 -10.94 4.66 -13.12
CA ASP A 62 -10.95 3.73 -14.25
C ASP A 62 -10.54 4.43 -15.56
N ARG A 63 -11.03 5.65 -15.79
CA ARG A 63 -10.64 6.49 -16.94
C ARG A 63 -9.18 6.91 -16.87
N ALA A 64 -8.67 7.25 -15.69
CA ALA A 64 -7.28 7.57 -15.49
C ALA A 64 -6.41 6.34 -15.77
N HIS A 65 -6.78 5.18 -15.23
CA HIS A 65 -6.07 3.92 -15.41
C HIS A 65 -5.99 3.52 -16.89
N ALA A 66 -7.12 3.51 -17.60
CA ALA A 66 -7.19 3.14 -19.02
C ALA A 66 -6.27 4.00 -19.91
N LYS A 67 -6.10 5.28 -19.58
CA LYS A 67 -5.22 6.21 -20.32
C LYS A 67 -3.75 6.15 -19.87
N LEU A 68 -3.51 5.96 -18.57
CA LEU A 68 -2.15 6.01 -18.00
C LEU A 68 -1.38 4.70 -18.16
N ILE A 69 -2.07 3.56 -18.22
CA ILE A 69 -1.43 2.25 -18.31
C ILE A 69 -0.57 2.07 -19.57
N VAL A 70 -0.94 2.74 -20.66
CA VAL A 70 -0.26 2.62 -21.96
C VAL A 70 1.07 3.39 -21.98
N THR A 71 1.16 4.48 -21.21
CA THR A 71 2.35 5.35 -21.18
C THR A 71 3.34 4.92 -20.09
N LYS A 72 4.62 4.80 -20.45
CA LYS A 72 5.70 4.45 -19.49
C LYS A 72 6.83 5.48 -19.53
N GLY A 73 7.62 5.56 -18.46
CA GLY A 73 8.82 6.40 -18.38
C GLY A 73 8.54 7.91 -18.42
N LYS A 74 9.42 8.69 -19.07
CA LYS A 74 9.35 10.17 -19.12
C LYS A 74 8.06 10.70 -19.76
N GLY A 75 7.40 9.89 -20.60
CA GLY A 75 6.10 10.20 -21.20
C GLY A 75 4.93 10.13 -20.22
N PHE A 76 5.01 9.26 -19.20
CA PHE A 76 3.96 9.08 -18.18
C PHE A 76 3.68 10.38 -17.41
N THR A 77 4.73 11.09 -17.01
CA THR A 77 4.58 12.35 -16.24
C THR A 77 3.89 13.44 -17.06
N LYS A 78 4.18 13.51 -18.38
CA LYS A 78 3.54 14.46 -19.29
C LYS A 78 2.07 14.09 -19.53
N GLU A 79 1.80 12.81 -19.83
CA GLU A 79 0.45 12.31 -20.08
C GLU A 79 -0.45 12.46 -18.84
N LYS A 80 0.08 12.14 -17.65
CA LYS A 80 -0.58 12.36 -16.36
C LYS A 80 -0.92 13.82 -16.14
N ASN A 81 0.02 14.74 -16.33
CA ASN A 81 -0.23 16.16 -16.10
C ASN A 81 -1.25 16.75 -17.09
N LYS A 82 -1.22 16.29 -18.35
CA LYS A 82 -2.20 16.65 -19.39
C LYS A 82 -3.59 16.12 -19.06
N GLY A 83 -3.68 14.85 -18.65
CA GLY A 83 -4.96 14.23 -18.30
C GLY A 83 -5.56 14.76 -17.00
N LYS A 84 -4.74 15.02 -15.96
CA LYS A 84 -5.20 15.64 -14.71
C LYS A 84 -5.80 17.03 -14.92
N ARG A 85 -5.35 17.77 -15.93
CA ARG A 85 -5.83 19.13 -16.21
C ARG A 85 -7.22 19.18 -16.85
N GLY A 86 -7.75 18.07 -17.37
CA GLY A 86 -9.10 18.06 -17.91
C GLY A 86 -9.58 16.75 -18.53
N SER A 87 -8.67 15.91 -19.04
CA SER A 87 -9.08 14.69 -19.75
C SER A 87 -9.49 13.52 -18.85
N TYR A 88 -9.13 13.56 -17.56
CA TYR A 88 -9.62 12.61 -16.56
C TYR A 88 -10.81 13.13 -15.76
N ARG A 89 -11.16 14.44 -15.85
CA ARG A 89 -12.34 14.98 -15.15
C ARG A 89 -13.51 14.05 -15.47
N GLY A 90 -14.00 13.36 -14.44
CA GLY A 90 -14.98 12.28 -14.57
C GLY A 90 -16.30 12.79 -15.15
N GLY A 91 -17.27 11.89 -15.31
CA GLY A 91 -18.65 12.28 -15.62
C GLY A 91 -19.26 13.19 -14.55
N MET A 92 -20.59 13.34 -14.56
CA MET A 92 -21.29 14.12 -13.54
C MET A 92 -20.82 13.70 -12.14
N ILE A 93 -20.48 14.68 -11.30
CA ILE A 93 -20.13 14.41 -9.91
C ILE A 93 -21.35 13.76 -9.28
N ASP A 94 -21.16 12.57 -8.71
CA ASP A 94 -22.16 11.93 -7.86
C ASP A 94 -22.34 12.79 -6.61
N THR A 95 -23.29 13.74 -6.68
CA THR A 95 -23.71 14.59 -5.57
C THR A 95 -24.81 13.93 -4.75
N SER A 96 -25.16 12.66 -5.04
CA SER A 96 -26.02 11.90 -4.12
C SER A 96 -25.23 11.74 -2.81
N GLY A 97 -25.55 12.59 -1.84
CA GLY A 97 -24.93 12.56 -0.53
C GLY A 97 -25.07 11.16 0.09
N GLY A 98 -24.07 10.73 0.87
CA GLY A 98 -24.14 9.44 1.56
C GLY A 98 -22.86 8.63 1.61
N LYS A 99 -21.74 9.11 1.03
CA LYS A 99 -20.43 8.45 1.21
C LYS A 99 -19.69 8.87 2.48
N GLY A 100 -20.25 9.82 3.24
CA GLY A 100 -19.75 10.20 4.56
C GLY A 100 -20.28 9.25 5.62
N ILE A 101 -19.42 8.84 6.54
CA ILE A 101 -19.83 8.22 7.79
C ILE A 101 -19.76 9.28 8.89
N LYS A 102 -20.82 9.37 9.69
CA LYS A 102 -20.84 10.18 10.90
C LYS A 102 -20.53 9.25 12.06
N PHE A 103 -19.53 9.60 12.86
CA PHE A 103 -19.24 8.91 14.11
C PHE A 103 -20.15 9.51 15.19
N GLU A 104 -20.78 8.66 15.99
CA GLU A 104 -21.65 9.06 17.10
C GLU A 104 -20.92 9.03 18.45
N ASP A 105 -19.59 8.90 18.42
CA ASP A 105 -18.68 8.90 19.60
C ASP A 105 -18.26 10.32 19.98
#